data_AF-A0A7Y4ILG6-F1
#
_entry.id   AF-A0A7Y4ILG6-F1
#
_cell.length_a   1.000
_cell.length_b   1.000
_cell.length_c   1.000
_cell.angle_alpha   90.00
_cell.angle_beta   90.00
_cell.angle_gamma   90.00
#
_symmetry.space_group_name_H-M   'P 1'
#
loop_
_entity.id
_entity.type
_entity.pdbx_description
1 polymer ?
#
loop_
_entity_poly.entity_id
_entity_poly.type
_entity_poly.pdbx_seq_one_letter_code
_entity_poly.pdbx_strand_id
1 'polypeptide(L)'
;MRLIPAPFDLEANAREVDVVGGGRAGFRPSILALTLAGGSEDAPTFTYVDRHGRSQPVETRLHSRLLQEKRREWEKTGRITHSDNHYLASALLRHPVHGSNIARIVGRRFPVILVDELQDTGWFLGRALLAQLANPNVRGLLVGDPDQSIYEFRGASPALFDEALSLPGAKRYSLSRTHRCAERIATVASALSASGRAIAARGETNGRAIILVHEHAQASAVSTELLLAQVQAMAPEASSHALLGRATTTVQQLTSSLRREDYRGRLNTVRRLNLAARLLAGGATADAARLIELVLGDLILDGKPLPSAAELQEAGISRRFWSLAIGQVAWAAHRVESPNETWGAWKRRMREMLSCTASRLGVAPNARALSARFQREELDMDPRPPLDGPGARAHSMLTTSTVHQVKGAEFDCVTLYVPKPGRGGRGCPSTEWWSQGASAEEQRIAYVAASRARNTFVLCLHRQSYNALRERQPNFLSLFEVHGAAAEPGESGRNPV
;
A
#
# COMPACT_ATOMS: atom_id res chain seq x y z
N MET A 1 -29.00 -12.72 3.12
CA MET A 1 -29.22 -11.54 2.25
C MET A 1 -27.94 -10.71 2.26
N ARG A 2 -27.03 -10.92 1.30
CA ARG A 2 -25.79 -10.13 1.17
C ARG A 2 -26.14 -8.86 0.39
N LEU A 3 -26.11 -7.70 1.06
CA LEU A 3 -26.55 -6.41 0.52
C LEU A 3 -25.43 -5.59 -0.15
N ILE A 4 -24.32 -6.22 -0.53
CA ILE A 4 -23.30 -5.59 -1.38
C ILE A 4 -22.79 -6.68 -2.33
N PRO A 5 -23.03 -6.59 -3.65
CA PRO A 5 -22.39 -7.49 -4.61
C PRO A 5 -20.87 -7.29 -4.54
N ALA A 6 -20.12 -8.36 -4.81
CA ALA A 6 -18.70 -8.26 -5.16
C ALA A 6 -18.50 -7.19 -6.24
N PRO A 7 -17.31 -6.53 -6.35
CA PRO A 7 -17.05 -5.57 -7.41
C PRO A 7 -17.48 -6.21 -8.73
N PHE A 8 -18.45 -5.57 -9.38
CA PHE A 8 -19.13 -6.13 -10.54
C PHE A 8 -18.12 -6.79 -11.49
N ASP A 9 -18.47 -7.96 -12.03
CA ASP A 9 -17.95 -8.48 -13.31
C ASP A 9 -18.37 -7.56 -14.49
N LEU A 10 -18.12 -6.25 -14.38
CA LEU A 10 -18.48 -5.20 -15.34
C LEU A 10 -17.69 -5.36 -16.66
N GLU A 11 -16.55 -6.06 -16.63
CA GLU A 11 -15.73 -6.28 -17.82
C GLU A 11 -16.28 -7.36 -18.76
N ALA A 12 -17.03 -8.36 -18.24
CA ALA A 12 -17.31 -9.58 -18.99
C ALA A 12 -18.27 -9.42 -20.19
N ASN A 13 -19.00 -8.29 -20.31
CA ASN A 13 -20.01 -8.08 -21.36
C ASN A 13 -19.91 -6.73 -22.10
N ALA A 14 -18.92 -5.90 -21.79
CA ALA A 14 -18.75 -4.61 -22.45
C ALA A 14 -17.77 -4.73 -23.62
N ARG A 15 -18.01 -3.96 -24.69
CA ARG A 15 -17.24 -4.06 -25.94
C ARG A 15 -15.75 -3.79 -25.69
N GLU A 16 -14.89 -4.70 -26.15
CA GLU A 16 -13.45 -4.48 -26.16
C GLU A 16 -13.05 -3.50 -27.27
N VAL A 17 -12.09 -2.63 -26.97
CA VAL A 17 -11.62 -1.60 -27.90
C VAL A 17 -10.11 -1.58 -28.00
N ASP A 18 -9.62 -1.19 -29.19
CA ASP A 18 -8.19 -1.04 -29.43
C ASP A 18 -7.70 0.27 -28.80
N VAL A 19 -6.65 0.17 -27.97
CA VAL A 19 -6.03 1.33 -27.28
C VAL A 19 -4.60 1.63 -27.73
N VAL A 20 -3.98 0.71 -28.48
CA VAL A 20 -2.67 0.87 -29.12
C VAL A 20 -2.90 0.68 -30.61
N GLY A 21 -2.62 1.69 -31.42
CA GLY A 21 -2.87 1.65 -32.84
C GLY A 21 -1.71 0.96 -33.56
N GLY A 22 -2.00 -0.22 -34.11
CA GLY A 22 -1.11 -0.88 -35.05
C GLY A 22 -1.00 -2.37 -34.79
N GLY A 23 -1.98 -3.14 -35.29
CA GLY A 23 -1.88 -4.51 -35.84
C GLY A 23 -1.19 -5.65 -35.08
N ARG A 24 -0.36 -5.39 -34.06
CA ARG A 24 0.16 -6.41 -33.14
C ARG A 24 -0.95 -6.72 -32.16
N ALA A 25 -1.16 -8.00 -31.86
CA ALA A 25 -2.12 -8.50 -30.87
C ALA A 25 -2.01 -7.70 -29.56
N GLY A 26 -2.77 -6.61 -29.48
CA GLY A 26 -2.66 -5.57 -28.47
C GLY A 26 -3.56 -5.91 -27.29
N PHE A 27 -3.24 -5.35 -26.13
CA PHE A 27 -4.16 -5.36 -24.99
C PHE A 27 -5.45 -4.62 -25.39
N ARG A 28 -6.60 -5.29 -25.32
CA ARG A 28 -7.91 -4.72 -25.69
C ARG A 28 -8.78 -4.62 -24.44
N PRO A 29 -8.69 -3.51 -23.68
CA PRO A 29 -9.54 -3.33 -22.52
C PRO A 29 -11.00 -3.14 -22.95
N SER A 30 -11.90 -3.45 -22.03
CA SER A 30 -13.30 -3.03 -22.14
C SER A 30 -13.40 -1.52 -22.28
N ILE A 31 -14.37 -1.03 -23.06
CA ILE A 31 -14.67 0.41 -23.17
C ILE A 31 -14.98 1.05 -21.80
N LEU A 32 -15.51 0.27 -20.85
CA LEU A 32 -15.79 0.70 -19.48
C LEU A 32 -14.53 0.73 -18.59
N ALA A 33 -13.46 0.04 -18.98
CA ALA A 33 -12.18 0.10 -18.29
C ALA A 33 -11.34 1.34 -18.68
N LEU A 34 -11.76 2.09 -19.70
CA LEU A 34 -11.11 3.35 -20.07
C LEU A 34 -11.52 4.48 -19.13
N THR A 35 -10.52 5.26 -18.71
CA THR A 35 -10.67 6.43 -17.84
C THR A 35 -10.46 7.72 -18.62
N LEU A 36 -11.42 8.64 -18.53
CA LEU A 36 -11.32 10.01 -19.04
C LEU A 36 -10.41 10.82 -18.11
N ALA A 37 -9.26 11.26 -18.62
CA ALA A 37 -8.17 11.81 -17.81
C ALA A 37 -7.96 13.32 -17.98
N GLY A 38 -8.37 13.92 -19.10
CA GLY A 38 -8.12 15.33 -19.37
C GLY A 38 -8.60 15.80 -20.74
N GLY A 39 -8.04 16.91 -21.24
CA GLY A 39 -8.32 17.45 -22.57
C GLY A 39 -9.50 18.42 -22.59
N SER A 40 -10.25 18.42 -23.69
CA SER A 40 -11.50 19.18 -23.81
C SER A 40 -12.71 18.25 -23.79
N GLU A 41 -13.91 18.82 -23.76
CA GLU A 41 -15.14 18.03 -23.81
C GLU A 41 -15.34 17.36 -25.17
N ASP A 42 -14.89 18.01 -26.24
CA ASP A 42 -15.00 17.50 -27.60
C ASP A 42 -13.82 16.57 -27.97
N ALA A 43 -12.69 16.71 -27.28
CA ALA A 43 -11.49 15.90 -27.47
C ALA A 43 -10.88 15.52 -26.10
N PRO A 44 -11.55 14.63 -25.34
CA PRO A 44 -11.05 14.19 -24.06
C PRO A 44 -9.91 13.18 -24.25
N THR A 45 -8.91 13.24 -23.37
CA THR A 45 -7.84 12.27 -23.31
C THR A 45 -8.25 11.04 -22.50
N PHE A 46 -7.77 9.88 -22.91
CA PHE A 46 -8.08 8.60 -22.27
C PHE A 46 -6.83 7.96 -21.70
N THR A 47 -7.01 7.24 -20.59
CA THR A 47 -6.02 6.34 -20.00
C THR A 47 -6.64 4.96 -19.76
N TYR A 48 -5.79 3.94 -19.70
CA TYR A 48 -6.19 2.58 -19.35
C TYR A 48 -5.15 1.94 -18.42
N VAL A 49 -5.57 0.96 -17.63
CA VAL A 49 -4.64 0.18 -16.79
C VAL A 49 -4.17 -1.04 -17.58
N ASP A 50 -2.86 -1.18 -17.78
CA ASP A 50 -2.29 -2.34 -18.45
C ASP A 50 -2.31 -3.60 -17.57
N ARG A 51 -1.95 -4.74 -18.15
CA ARG A 51 -1.82 -6.04 -17.45
C ARG A 51 -0.85 -6.04 -16.25
N HIS A 52 -0.03 -5.01 -16.10
CA HIS A 52 0.91 -4.83 -15.00
C HIS A 52 0.41 -3.82 -13.95
N GLY A 53 -0.85 -3.38 -14.06
CA GLY A 53 -1.47 -2.44 -13.14
C GLY A 53 -1.02 -1.00 -13.33
N ARG A 54 -0.40 -0.65 -14.47
CA ARG A 54 0.10 0.70 -14.74
C ARG A 54 -0.88 1.47 -15.60
N SER A 55 -1.16 2.72 -15.21
CA SER A 55 -1.92 3.65 -16.04
C SER A 55 -1.10 4.06 -17.27
N GLN A 56 -1.67 3.88 -18.46
CA GLN A 56 -1.06 4.23 -19.74
C GLN A 56 -1.98 5.20 -20.50
N PRO A 57 -1.43 6.22 -21.17
CA PRO A 57 -2.20 7.07 -22.06
C PRO A 57 -2.62 6.28 -23.30
N VAL A 58 -3.84 6.54 -23.79
CA VAL A 58 -4.31 6.03 -25.07
C VAL A 58 -3.79 6.92 -26.20
N GLU A 59 -3.48 6.34 -27.36
CA GLU A 59 -3.05 7.11 -28.53
C GLU A 59 -4.06 8.19 -28.95
N THR A 60 -3.58 9.41 -29.17
CA THR A 60 -4.39 10.60 -29.47
C THR A 60 -5.35 10.41 -30.64
N ARG A 61 -4.91 9.73 -31.71
CA ARG A 61 -5.74 9.46 -32.90
C ARG A 61 -7.00 8.62 -32.61
N LEU A 62 -7.03 7.90 -31.48
CA LEU A 62 -8.15 7.06 -31.09
C LEU A 62 -9.18 7.79 -30.23
N HIS A 63 -8.84 8.96 -29.66
CA HIS A 63 -9.68 9.65 -28.67
C HIS A 63 -11.09 9.96 -29.18
N SER A 64 -11.24 10.54 -30.38
CA SER A 64 -12.56 10.87 -30.95
C SER A 64 -13.42 9.62 -31.18
N ARG A 65 -12.81 8.54 -31.68
CA ARG A 65 -13.51 7.26 -31.90
C ARG A 65 -13.96 6.65 -30.57
N LEU A 66 -13.09 6.65 -29.56
CA LEU A 66 -13.39 6.08 -28.25
C LEU A 66 -14.47 6.88 -27.50
N LEU A 67 -14.50 8.21 -27.67
CA LEU A 67 -15.59 9.02 -27.14
C LEU A 67 -16.94 8.66 -27.78
N GLN A 68 -16.98 8.45 -29.11
CA GLN A 68 -18.20 7.99 -29.78
C GLN A 68 -18.62 6.59 -29.31
N GLU A 69 -17.68 5.69 -29.11
CA GLU A 69 -17.96 4.35 -28.58
C GLU A 69 -18.48 4.40 -27.14
N LYS A 70 -17.92 5.25 -26.26
CA LYS A 70 -18.49 5.48 -24.93
C LYS A 70 -19.90 6.04 -24.99
N ARG A 71 -20.18 7.02 -25.85
CA ARG A 71 -21.55 7.56 -26.04
C ARG A 71 -22.55 6.48 -26.44
N ARG A 72 -22.18 5.60 -27.38
CA ARG A 72 -23.01 4.46 -27.78
C ARG A 72 -23.26 3.50 -26.62
N GLU A 73 -22.24 3.22 -25.80
CA GLU A 73 -22.40 2.39 -24.61
C GLU A 73 -23.36 3.02 -23.61
N TRP A 74 -23.20 4.32 -23.32
CA TRP A 74 -24.09 5.08 -22.43
C TRP A 74 -25.54 5.06 -22.92
N GLU A 75 -25.76 5.30 -24.22
CA GLU A 75 -27.09 5.31 -24.83
C GLU A 75 -27.75 3.93 -24.84
N LYS A 76 -26.99 2.88 -25.15
CA LYS A 76 -27.52 1.51 -25.32
C LYS A 76 -27.77 0.82 -23.99
N THR A 77 -26.88 0.99 -23.01
CA THR A 77 -26.91 0.18 -21.78
C THR A 77 -27.23 1.02 -20.53
N GLY A 78 -27.14 2.34 -20.61
CA GLY A 78 -27.28 3.24 -19.45
C GLY A 78 -26.13 3.13 -18.45
N ARG A 79 -25.07 2.37 -18.77
CA ARG A 79 -23.94 2.14 -17.86
C ARG A 79 -22.93 3.26 -18.02
N ILE A 80 -22.57 3.88 -16.91
CA ILE A 80 -21.52 4.90 -16.85
C ILE A 80 -20.53 4.53 -15.75
N THR A 81 -19.25 4.85 -15.96
CA THR A 81 -18.21 4.69 -14.94
C THR A 81 -18.13 5.94 -14.06
N HIS A 82 -17.33 5.88 -13.00
CA HIS A 82 -17.03 7.07 -12.19
C HIS A 82 -16.38 8.20 -13.00
N SER A 83 -15.46 7.88 -13.92
CA SER A 83 -14.82 8.90 -14.76
C SER A 83 -15.79 9.46 -15.81
N ASP A 84 -16.71 8.64 -16.33
CA ASP A 84 -17.76 9.09 -17.24
C ASP A 84 -18.70 10.08 -16.54
N ASN A 85 -19.06 9.83 -15.28
CA ASN A 85 -19.90 10.75 -14.51
C ASN A 85 -19.26 12.14 -14.38
N HIS A 86 -17.96 12.22 -14.06
CA HIS A 86 -17.26 13.50 -13.96
C HIS A 86 -17.25 14.24 -15.30
N TYR A 87 -16.93 13.53 -16.39
CA TYR A 87 -16.97 14.10 -17.74
C TYR A 87 -18.36 14.62 -18.11
N LEU A 88 -19.41 13.81 -17.88
CA LEU A 88 -20.79 14.17 -18.22
C LEU A 88 -21.27 15.38 -17.42
N ALA A 89 -21.03 15.42 -16.11
CA ALA A 89 -21.37 16.57 -15.27
C ALA A 89 -20.69 17.85 -15.78
N SER A 90 -19.42 17.74 -16.12
CA SER A 90 -18.62 18.83 -16.65
C SER A 90 -19.10 19.29 -18.03
N ALA A 91 -19.46 18.37 -18.92
CA ALA A 91 -20.02 18.65 -20.23
C ALA A 91 -21.41 19.31 -20.16
N LEU A 92 -22.29 18.83 -19.26
CA LEU A 92 -23.62 19.41 -19.04
C LEU A 92 -23.54 20.86 -18.57
N LEU A 93 -22.66 21.16 -17.63
CA LEU A 93 -22.49 22.51 -17.09
C LEU A 93 -21.91 23.50 -18.10
N ARG A 94 -21.12 23.02 -19.08
CA ARG A 94 -20.56 23.84 -20.16
C ARG A 94 -21.35 23.76 -21.46
N HIS A 95 -22.50 23.08 -21.47
CA HIS A 95 -23.32 22.98 -22.67
C HIS A 95 -23.68 24.40 -23.16
N PRO A 96 -23.48 24.73 -24.46
CA PRO A 96 -23.61 26.11 -24.95
C PRO A 96 -25.00 26.71 -24.73
N VAL A 97 -26.05 25.89 -24.87
CA VAL A 97 -27.44 26.31 -24.68
C VAL A 97 -27.94 26.15 -23.23
N HIS A 98 -27.77 24.97 -22.64
CA HIS A 98 -28.39 24.63 -21.35
C HIS A 98 -27.48 24.83 -20.14
N GLY A 99 -26.17 24.99 -20.32
CA GLY A 99 -25.17 25.00 -19.24
C GLY A 99 -25.47 26.06 -18.19
N SER A 100 -25.75 27.30 -18.59
CA SER A 100 -26.08 28.39 -17.67
C SER A 100 -27.34 28.11 -16.85
N ASN A 101 -28.36 27.50 -17.45
CA ASN A 101 -29.60 27.14 -16.74
C ASN A 101 -29.37 26.00 -15.75
N ILE A 102 -28.62 24.97 -16.15
CA ILE A 102 -28.23 23.86 -15.26
C ILE A 102 -27.40 24.40 -14.11
N ALA A 103 -26.39 25.23 -14.37
CA ALA A 103 -25.55 25.84 -13.36
C ALA A 103 -26.35 26.68 -12.35
N ARG A 104 -27.37 27.41 -12.83
CA ARG A 104 -28.29 28.16 -11.96
C ARG A 104 -29.14 27.25 -11.08
N ILE A 105 -29.66 26.15 -11.61
CA ILE A 105 -30.47 25.19 -10.84
C ILE A 105 -29.60 24.50 -9.77
N VAL A 106 -28.42 24.03 -10.17
CA VAL A 106 -27.46 23.39 -9.25
C VAL A 106 -27.00 24.38 -8.18
N GLY A 107 -26.61 25.59 -8.54
CA GLY A 107 -26.17 26.61 -7.59
C GLY A 107 -27.27 27.07 -6.63
N ARG A 108 -28.55 27.02 -7.02
CA ARG A 108 -29.68 27.26 -6.08
C ARG A 108 -29.82 26.15 -5.04
N ARG A 109 -29.54 24.90 -5.43
CA ARG A 109 -29.58 23.75 -4.52
C ARG A 109 -28.36 23.70 -3.60
N PHE A 110 -27.19 24.07 -4.13
CA PHE A 110 -25.91 24.05 -3.46
C PHE A 110 -25.26 25.45 -3.49
N PRO A 111 -25.78 26.42 -2.72
CA PRO A 111 -25.27 27.79 -2.71
C PRO A 111 -23.90 27.90 -2.03
N VAL A 112 -23.49 26.88 -1.26
CA VAL A 112 -22.17 26.79 -0.64
C VAL A 112 -21.55 25.45 -1.01
N ILE A 113 -20.35 25.48 -1.56
CA ILE A 113 -19.57 24.30 -1.93
C ILE A 113 -18.30 24.28 -1.08
N LEU A 114 -18.14 23.19 -0.31
CA LEU A 114 -16.94 22.91 0.46
C LEU A 114 -16.21 21.77 -0.22
N VAL A 115 -14.95 21.99 -0.59
CA VAL A 115 -14.10 20.96 -1.20
C VAL A 115 -12.90 20.76 -0.29
N ASP A 116 -12.73 19.54 0.17
CA ASP A 116 -11.50 19.08 0.82
C ASP A 116 -10.65 18.31 -0.19
N GLU A 117 -9.35 18.19 0.08
CA GLU A 117 -8.40 17.48 -0.78
C GLU A 117 -8.46 17.92 -2.27
N LEU A 118 -8.48 19.23 -2.54
CA LEU A 118 -8.58 19.78 -3.91
C LEU A 118 -7.54 19.16 -4.88
N GLN A 119 -6.35 18.83 -4.37
CA GLN A 119 -5.28 18.14 -5.10
C GLN A 119 -5.65 16.76 -5.65
N ASP A 120 -6.71 16.11 -5.17
CA ASP A 120 -7.20 14.82 -5.67
C ASP A 120 -8.33 14.97 -6.67
N THR A 121 -8.73 16.20 -6.97
CA THR A 121 -9.79 16.48 -7.94
C THR A 121 -9.26 16.29 -9.35
N GLY A 122 -9.78 15.27 -10.05
CA GLY A 122 -9.46 15.01 -11.45
C GLY A 122 -10.01 16.08 -12.39
N TRP A 123 -9.42 16.18 -13.58
CA TRP A 123 -9.65 17.25 -14.57
C TRP A 123 -11.11 17.64 -14.76
N PHE A 124 -11.98 16.70 -15.19
CA PHE A 124 -13.38 17.02 -15.48
C PHE A 124 -14.17 17.44 -14.24
N LEU A 125 -13.92 16.83 -13.08
CA LEU A 125 -14.57 17.27 -11.85
C LEU A 125 -14.13 18.69 -11.46
N GLY A 126 -12.84 19.01 -11.64
CA GLY A 126 -12.31 20.36 -11.43
C GLY A 126 -12.97 21.38 -12.35
N ARG A 127 -13.13 21.07 -13.63
CA ARG A 127 -13.82 21.97 -14.58
C ARG A 127 -15.30 22.15 -14.25
N ALA A 128 -15.99 21.11 -13.77
CA ALA A 128 -17.37 21.20 -13.28
C ALA A 128 -17.47 22.10 -12.02
N LEU A 129 -16.54 21.92 -11.07
CA LEU A 129 -16.42 22.73 -9.86
C LEU A 129 -16.21 24.21 -10.20
N LEU A 130 -15.23 24.52 -11.06
CA LEU A 130 -14.95 25.89 -11.49
C LEU A 130 -16.16 26.55 -12.16
N ALA A 131 -16.91 25.81 -12.99
CA ALA A 131 -18.12 26.32 -13.61
C ALA A 131 -19.22 26.67 -12.58
N GLN A 132 -19.35 25.89 -11.50
CA GLN A 132 -20.26 26.21 -10.41
C GLN A 132 -19.78 27.41 -9.60
N LEU A 133 -18.49 27.49 -9.28
CA LEU A 133 -17.93 28.59 -8.49
C LEU A 133 -17.92 29.92 -9.26
N ALA A 134 -17.97 29.89 -10.59
CA ALA A 134 -18.19 31.07 -11.42
C ALA A 134 -19.62 31.63 -11.32
N ASN A 135 -20.57 30.88 -10.76
CA ASN A 135 -21.93 31.37 -10.51
C ASN A 135 -21.91 32.38 -9.35
N PRO A 136 -22.41 33.62 -9.54
CA PRO A 136 -22.33 34.68 -8.52
C PRO A 136 -23.11 34.36 -7.23
N ASN A 137 -24.06 33.44 -7.29
CA ASN A 137 -24.87 33.00 -6.15
C ASN A 137 -24.24 31.83 -5.36
N VAL A 138 -23.11 31.30 -5.84
CA VAL A 138 -22.40 30.21 -5.19
C VAL A 138 -21.19 30.77 -4.43
N ARG A 139 -20.91 30.19 -3.27
CA ARG A 139 -19.71 30.46 -2.48
C ARG A 139 -18.91 29.18 -2.32
N GLY A 140 -17.58 29.30 -2.40
CA GLY A 140 -16.66 28.18 -2.30
C GLY A 140 -15.72 28.33 -1.11
N LEU A 141 -15.47 27.22 -0.41
CA LEU A 141 -14.29 27.05 0.42
C LEU A 141 -13.55 25.82 -0.11
N LEU A 142 -12.36 26.04 -0.67
CA LEU A 142 -11.53 24.99 -1.22
C LEU A 142 -10.31 24.81 -0.33
N VAL A 143 -10.11 23.59 0.13
CA VAL A 143 -9.00 23.19 0.98
C VAL A 143 -8.16 22.18 0.22
N GLY A 144 -6.85 22.37 0.24
CA GLY A 144 -5.93 21.44 -0.39
C GLY A 144 -4.48 21.83 -0.23
N ASP A 145 -3.60 20.86 -0.53
CA ASP A 145 -2.15 21.03 -0.53
C ASP A 145 -1.60 20.56 -1.89
N PRO A 146 -1.12 21.48 -2.76
CA PRO A 146 -0.60 21.11 -4.08
C PRO A 146 0.62 20.17 -3.99
N ASP A 147 1.38 20.23 -2.89
CA ASP A 147 2.51 19.32 -2.64
C ASP A 147 2.06 17.88 -2.34
N GLN A 148 0.76 17.63 -2.12
CA GLN A 148 0.17 16.30 -1.94
C GLN A 148 -0.55 15.78 -3.20
N SER A 149 -0.36 16.44 -4.34
CA SER A 149 -0.90 16.01 -5.64
C SER A 149 -0.07 14.86 -6.23
N ILE A 150 -0.37 13.62 -5.83
CA ILE A 150 0.34 12.40 -6.27
C ILE A 150 -0.52 11.49 -7.18
N TYR A 151 -1.65 11.98 -7.70
CA TYR A 151 -2.54 11.24 -8.61
C TYR A 151 -2.62 11.89 -10.01
N GLU A 152 -1.51 12.43 -10.54
CA GLU A 152 -1.50 13.05 -11.88
C GLU A 152 -1.98 12.10 -12.98
N PHE A 153 -1.67 10.80 -12.85
CA PHE A 153 -2.17 9.76 -13.77
C PHE A 153 -3.70 9.57 -13.76
N ARG A 154 -4.42 10.13 -12.77
CA ARG A 154 -5.90 10.19 -12.73
C ARG A 154 -6.46 11.54 -13.20
N GLY A 155 -5.61 12.40 -13.75
CA GLY A 155 -6.00 13.72 -14.25
C GLY A 155 -6.06 14.80 -13.17
N ALA A 156 -5.58 14.54 -11.95
CA ALA A 156 -5.42 15.58 -10.95
C ALA A 156 -4.30 16.54 -11.38
N SER A 157 -4.55 17.84 -11.34
CA SER A 157 -3.60 18.86 -11.82
C SER A 157 -3.40 19.94 -10.76
N PRO A 158 -2.15 20.25 -10.38
CA PRO A 158 -1.84 21.41 -9.54
C PRO A 158 -2.39 22.73 -10.11
N ALA A 159 -2.58 22.83 -11.43
CA ALA A 159 -3.13 24.02 -12.09
C ALA A 159 -4.55 24.37 -11.61
N LEU A 160 -5.32 23.40 -11.10
CA LEU A 160 -6.66 23.65 -10.57
C LEU A 160 -6.65 24.66 -9.42
N PHE A 161 -5.59 24.70 -8.62
CA PHE A 161 -5.44 25.69 -7.55
C PHE A 161 -5.32 27.11 -8.12
N ASP A 162 -4.49 27.29 -9.15
CA ASP A 162 -4.28 28.59 -9.80
C ASP A 162 -5.54 29.04 -10.56
N GLU A 163 -6.22 28.11 -11.25
CA GLU A 163 -7.51 28.36 -11.90
C GLU A 163 -8.57 28.79 -10.87
N ALA A 164 -8.65 28.11 -9.72
CA ALA A 164 -9.59 28.49 -8.68
C ALA A 164 -9.27 29.86 -8.04
N LEU A 165 -7.98 30.19 -7.89
CA LEU A 165 -7.54 31.50 -7.41
C LEU A 165 -7.77 32.61 -8.43
N SER A 166 -7.88 32.29 -9.72
CA SER A 166 -8.21 33.26 -10.77
C SER A 166 -9.69 33.68 -10.77
N LEU A 167 -10.56 32.98 -10.02
CA LEU A 167 -11.99 33.30 -9.94
C LEU A 167 -12.24 34.66 -9.25
N PRO A 168 -13.26 35.42 -9.69
CA PRO A 168 -13.59 36.71 -9.07
C PRO A 168 -13.88 36.58 -7.57
N GLY A 169 -13.17 37.36 -6.76
CA GLY A 169 -13.34 37.38 -5.30
C GLY A 169 -12.65 36.24 -4.55
N ALA A 170 -11.91 35.36 -5.24
CA ALA A 170 -11.11 34.33 -4.59
C ALA A 170 -10.03 34.95 -3.69
N LYS A 171 -9.84 34.37 -2.50
CA LYS A 171 -8.82 34.76 -1.53
C LYS A 171 -8.06 33.54 -1.07
N ARG A 172 -6.73 33.63 -1.05
CA ARG A 172 -5.86 32.58 -0.53
C ARG A 172 -5.61 32.78 0.96
N TYR A 173 -5.84 31.71 1.73
CA TYR A 173 -5.42 31.61 3.13
C TYR A 173 -4.41 30.49 3.24
N SER A 174 -3.26 30.76 3.84
CA SER A 174 -2.16 29.79 3.96
C SER A 174 -2.02 29.30 5.39
N LEU A 175 -1.99 27.97 5.57
CA LEU A 175 -1.67 27.32 6.83
C LEU A 175 -0.24 26.77 6.75
N SER A 176 0.74 27.50 7.30
CA SER A 176 2.16 27.13 7.26
C SER A 176 2.64 26.34 8.47
N ARG A 177 1.76 26.11 9.45
CA ARG A 177 2.10 25.39 10.68
C ARG A 177 1.51 23.99 10.68
N THR A 178 2.35 22.98 10.87
CA THR A 178 1.93 21.59 11.04
C THR A 178 1.63 21.29 12.51
N HIS A 179 0.50 20.63 12.75
CA HIS A 179 0.12 20.08 14.05
C HIS A 179 0.54 18.61 14.20
N ARG A 180 1.03 18.00 13.12
CA ARG A 180 1.34 16.57 13.06
C ARG A 180 2.82 16.31 13.28
N CYS A 181 3.68 17.00 12.51
CA CYS A 181 5.10 16.69 12.44
C CYS A 181 5.90 17.48 13.46
N ALA A 182 6.89 16.81 14.06
CA ALA A 182 7.96 17.41 14.81
C ALA A 182 8.86 18.32 13.93
N GLU A 183 9.66 19.18 14.57
CA GLU A 183 10.42 20.25 13.92
C GLU A 183 11.35 19.75 12.81
N ARG A 184 12.21 18.74 13.08
CA ARG A 184 13.11 18.20 12.06
C ARG A 184 12.38 17.60 10.87
N ILE A 185 11.25 16.94 11.12
CA ILE A 185 10.44 16.34 10.05
C ILE A 185 9.78 17.45 9.22
N ALA A 186 9.32 18.54 9.85
CA ALA A 186 8.78 19.69 9.15
C ALA A 186 9.84 20.35 8.24
N THR A 187 11.09 20.45 8.71
CA THR A 187 12.23 20.93 7.90
C THR A 187 12.53 20.01 6.72
N VAL A 188 12.55 18.69 6.92
CA VAL A 188 12.71 17.71 5.84
C VAL A 188 11.57 17.81 4.83
N ALA A 189 10.32 17.89 5.29
CA ALA A 189 9.16 18.06 4.42
C ALA A 189 9.24 19.38 3.64
N SER A 190 9.68 20.48 4.27
CA SER A 190 9.90 21.77 3.60
C SER A 190 10.93 21.66 2.48
N ALA A 191 12.04 20.95 2.72
CA ALA A 191 13.07 20.71 1.69
C ALA A 191 12.58 19.84 0.52
N LEU A 192 11.53 19.04 0.74
CA LEU A 192 10.86 18.22 -0.26
C LEU A 192 9.61 18.89 -0.86
N SER A 193 9.25 20.11 -0.45
CA SER A 193 8.10 20.83 -1.01
C SER A 193 8.41 21.28 -2.44
N ALA A 194 7.62 20.80 -3.40
CA ALA A 194 7.73 21.23 -4.80
C ALA A 194 7.30 22.69 -4.98
N SER A 195 6.36 23.16 -4.15
CA SER A 195 5.92 24.56 -4.12
C SER A 195 6.89 25.51 -3.40
N GLY A 196 7.99 24.97 -2.82
CA GLY A 196 8.97 25.75 -2.06
C GLY A 196 8.45 26.30 -0.74
N ARG A 197 7.35 25.73 -0.20
CA ARG A 197 6.70 26.20 1.02
C ARG A 197 7.48 25.76 2.25
N ALA A 198 7.81 26.72 3.10
CA ALA A 198 8.31 26.44 4.44
C ALA A 198 7.16 25.99 5.37
N ILE A 199 7.38 24.88 6.06
CA ILE A 199 6.46 24.27 7.02
C ILE A 199 7.12 24.35 8.39
N ALA A 200 6.46 25.03 9.32
CA ALA A 200 6.91 25.12 10.71
C ALA A 200 6.13 24.14 11.59
N ALA A 201 6.79 23.43 12.50
CA ALA A 201 6.08 22.67 13.53
C ALA A 201 5.38 23.61 14.52
N ARG A 202 4.20 23.23 15.02
CA ARG A 202 3.55 23.94 16.13
C ARG A 202 4.08 23.51 17.50
N GLY A 203 4.52 22.26 17.64
CA GLY A 203 4.99 21.69 18.90
C GLY A 203 6.50 21.84 19.12
N GLU A 204 6.93 21.69 20.38
CA GLU A 204 8.33 21.82 20.82
C GLU A 204 9.16 20.54 20.67
N THR A 205 8.58 19.45 20.13
CA THR A 205 9.32 18.21 19.92
C THR A 205 10.24 18.34 18.71
N ASN A 206 11.54 18.19 18.92
CA ASN A 206 12.53 18.23 17.84
C ASN A 206 12.33 17.06 16.84
N GLY A 207 11.85 15.91 17.33
CA GLY A 207 11.67 14.69 16.53
C GLY A 207 12.99 14.15 15.98
N ARG A 208 12.91 13.16 15.08
CA ARG A 208 14.09 12.55 14.46
C ARG A 208 13.89 12.37 12.96
N ALA A 209 14.91 12.71 12.20
CA ALA A 209 15.04 12.40 10.78
C ALA A 209 16.30 11.57 10.60
N ILE A 210 16.16 10.34 10.11
CA ILE A 210 17.25 9.35 10.08
C ILE A 210 17.43 8.85 8.66
N ILE A 211 18.67 8.68 8.22
CA ILE A 211 19.01 7.93 7.00
C ILE A 211 19.52 6.56 7.39
N LEU A 212 18.94 5.53 6.79
CA LEU A 212 19.36 4.15 6.94
C LEU A 212 19.87 3.60 5.61
N VAL A 213 21.16 3.30 5.52
CA VAL A 213 21.78 2.83 4.27
C VAL A 213 21.79 1.31 4.20
N HIS A 214 21.25 0.74 3.11
CA HIS A 214 21.28 -0.70 2.84
C HIS A 214 22.02 -1.04 1.53
N GLU A 215 22.53 -2.27 1.42
CA GLU A 215 23.29 -2.76 0.25
C GLU A 215 22.60 -3.91 -0.48
N HIS A 216 21.37 -4.22 -0.07
CA HIS A 216 20.60 -5.31 -0.66
C HIS A 216 20.20 -5.02 -2.11
N ALA A 217 20.58 -5.92 -3.02
CA ALA A 217 20.17 -5.86 -4.42
C ALA A 217 18.66 -6.12 -4.62
N GLN A 218 18.07 -6.94 -3.75
CA GLN A 218 16.63 -7.20 -3.66
C GLN A 218 16.22 -7.38 -2.19
N ALA A 219 14.98 -7.03 -1.85
CA ALA A 219 14.44 -7.27 -0.51
C ALA A 219 14.32 -8.80 -0.27
N SER A 220 15.14 -9.34 0.62
CA SER A 220 15.03 -10.70 1.13
C SER A 220 14.30 -10.70 2.48
N ALA A 221 13.76 -11.86 2.92
CA ALA A 221 13.13 -11.99 4.23
C ALA A 221 14.04 -11.51 5.36
N VAL A 222 15.27 -12.05 5.40
CA VAL A 222 16.29 -11.72 6.41
C VAL A 222 16.68 -10.23 6.35
N SER A 223 16.92 -9.71 5.15
CA SER A 223 17.25 -8.29 4.96
C SER A 223 16.15 -7.36 5.43
N THR A 224 14.89 -7.73 5.20
CA THR A 224 13.73 -6.91 5.55
C THR A 224 13.45 -6.99 7.05
N GLU A 225 13.62 -8.15 7.68
CA GLU A 225 13.53 -8.31 9.14
C GLU A 225 14.63 -7.54 9.87
N LEU A 226 15.88 -7.63 9.41
CA LEU A 226 16.99 -6.86 9.98
C LEU A 226 16.74 -5.34 9.84
N LEU A 227 16.25 -4.92 8.68
CA LEU A 227 15.87 -3.52 8.44
C LEU A 227 14.79 -3.07 9.42
N LEU A 228 13.74 -3.87 9.63
CA LEU A 228 12.69 -3.55 10.58
C LEU A 228 13.19 -3.51 12.02
N ALA A 229 14.00 -4.47 12.43
CA ALA A 229 14.57 -4.49 13.77
C ALA A 229 15.41 -3.23 14.03
N GLN A 230 16.18 -2.78 13.02
CA GLN A 230 16.93 -1.52 13.08
C GLN A 230 16.00 -0.31 13.20
N VAL A 231 14.95 -0.23 12.37
CA VAL A 231 13.97 0.86 12.41
C VAL A 231 13.25 0.92 13.77
N GLN A 232 12.85 -0.23 14.32
CA GLN A 232 12.19 -0.32 15.61
C GLN A 232 13.14 0.05 16.76
N ALA A 233 14.41 -0.36 16.69
CA ALA A 233 15.43 0.06 17.64
C ALA A 233 15.71 1.57 17.58
N MET A 234 15.55 2.20 16.40
CA MET A 234 15.69 3.65 16.23
C MET A 234 14.48 4.45 16.74
N ALA A 235 13.31 3.82 16.82
CA ALA A 235 12.08 4.42 17.32
C ALA A 235 11.33 3.46 18.26
N PRO A 236 11.90 3.15 19.45
CA PRO A 236 11.34 2.17 20.37
C PRO A 236 10.05 2.67 21.04
N GLU A 237 9.87 3.98 21.16
CA GLU A 237 8.70 4.61 21.77
C GLU A 237 7.52 4.80 20.80
N ALA A 238 7.72 4.52 19.50
CA ALA A 238 6.67 4.71 18.51
C ALA A 238 5.58 3.63 18.67
N SER A 239 4.33 4.07 18.84
CA SER A 239 3.17 3.17 18.97
C SER A 239 2.66 2.65 17.62
N SER A 240 3.09 3.28 16.53
CA SER A 240 2.73 2.93 15.16
C SER A 240 3.91 3.13 14.21
N HIS A 241 4.19 2.10 13.40
CA HIS A 241 5.26 2.13 12.38
C HIS A 241 4.65 1.92 11.00
N ALA A 242 5.07 2.73 10.03
CA ALA A 242 4.73 2.52 8.62
C ALA A 242 5.98 2.31 7.77
N LEU A 243 6.02 1.21 7.01
CA LEU A 243 7.03 0.96 6.00
C LEU A 243 6.44 1.22 4.61
N LEU A 244 6.85 2.32 4.00
CA LEU A 244 6.30 2.83 2.76
C LEU A 244 7.23 2.55 1.58
N GLY A 245 6.66 2.09 0.47
CA GLY A 245 7.36 1.96 -0.80
C GLY A 245 6.74 2.81 -1.91
N ARG A 246 7.54 3.15 -2.92
CA ARG A 246 7.06 3.86 -4.11
C ARG A 246 6.15 3.00 -4.98
N ALA A 247 6.60 1.79 -5.31
CA ALA A 247 5.91 0.89 -6.21
C ALA A 247 5.23 -0.26 -5.46
N THR A 248 4.06 -0.68 -5.94
CA THR A 248 3.33 -1.83 -5.40
C THR A 248 4.19 -3.09 -5.41
N THR A 249 5.06 -3.27 -6.42
CA THR A 249 6.00 -4.39 -6.48
C THR A 249 7.02 -4.36 -5.34
N THR A 250 7.56 -3.20 -4.98
CA THR A 250 8.46 -3.03 -3.84
C THR A 250 7.75 -3.34 -2.54
N VAL A 251 6.52 -2.82 -2.36
CA VAL A 251 5.70 -3.09 -1.18
C VAL A 251 5.36 -4.57 -1.08
N GLN A 252 5.01 -5.22 -2.19
CA GLN A 252 4.79 -6.67 -2.24
C GLN A 252 6.05 -7.46 -1.93
N GLN A 253 7.22 -7.04 -2.39
CA GLN A 253 8.50 -7.68 -2.06
C GLN A 253 8.82 -7.56 -0.57
N LEU A 254 8.63 -6.37 0.02
CA LEU A 254 8.80 -6.16 1.46
C LEU A 254 7.76 -6.98 2.24
N THR A 255 6.49 -6.88 1.89
CA THR A 255 5.40 -7.59 2.57
C THR A 255 5.54 -9.11 2.44
N SER A 256 5.88 -9.63 1.27
CA SER A 256 6.13 -11.07 1.07
C SER A 256 7.39 -11.54 1.78
N SER A 257 8.40 -10.70 1.91
CA SER A 257 9.60 -10.98 2.72
C SER A 257 9.29 -11.01 4.21
N LEU A 258 8.42 -10.12 4.69
CA LEU A 258 7.94 -10.07 6.08
C LEU A 258 6.93 -11.17 6.42
N ARG A 259 6.20 -11.66 5.41
CA ARG A 259 5.27 -12.77 5.53
C ARG A 259 5.89 -14.11 5.13
N ARG A 260 7.17 -14.15 4.74
CA ARG A 260 7.86 -15.37 4.34
C ARG A 260 8.11 -16.18 5.59
N GLU A 261 7.26 -17.17 5.80
CA GLU A 261 7.43 -18.26 6.76
C GLU A 261 8.90 -18.71 6.78
N ASP A 262 9.51 -18.75 7.96
CA ASP A 262 10.91 -19.14 8.14
C ASP A 262 11.19 -20.55 7.61
N TYR A 263 10.14 -21.36 7.52
CA TYR A 263 10.16 -22.65 6.88
C TYR A 263 10.09 -22.51 5.35
N ARG A 264 11.26 -22.61 4.70
CA ARG A 264 11.39 -22.57 3.23
C ARG A 264 11.06 -23.90 2.53
N GLY A 265 10.58 -24.90 3.27
CA GLY A 265 10.24 -26.21 2.74
C GLY A 265 8.96 -26.22 1.91
N ARG A 266 8.77 -27.26 1.11
CA ARG A 266 7.66 -27.42 0.17
C ARG A 266 6.36 -27.90 0.86
N LEU A 267 6.45 -28.28 2.14
CA LEU A 267 5.35 -28.87 2.91
C LEU A 267 4.41 -27.81 3.51
N ASN A 268 3.26 -27.58 2.86
CA ASN A 268 2.24 -26.62 3.30
C ASN A 268 1.71 -26.85 4.72
N THR A 269 1.65 -28.11 5.18
CA THR A 269 1.24 -28.44 6.55
C THR A 269 2.23 -27.90 7.57
N VAL A 270 3.53 -28.09 7.33
CA VAL A 270 4.62 -27.65 8.20
C VAL A 270 4.68 -26.11 8.24
N ARG A 271 4.47 -25.47 7.09
CA ARG A 271 4.34 -24.01 6.94
C ARG A 271 3.20 -23.44 7.81
N ARG A 272 2.00 -23.99 7.69
CA ARG A 272 0.81 -23.58 8.47
C ARG A 272 0.99 -23.77 9.97
N LEU A 273 1.58 -24.88 10.41
CA LEU A 273 1.86 -25.14 11.82
C LEU A 273 2.88 -24.13 12.39
N ASN A 274 3.91 -23.78 11.61
CA ASN A 274 4.91 -22.81 12.04
C ASN A 274 4.31 -21.40 12.13
N LEU A 275 3.46 -21.04 11.16
CA LEU A 275 2.74 -19.77 11.19
C LEU A 275 1.80 -19.69 12.40
N ALA A 276 1.08 -20.76 12.72
CA ALA A 276 0.23 -20.82 13.91
C ALA A 276 1.04 -20.64 15.21
N ALA A 277 2.22 -21.28 15.32
CA ALA A 277 3.12 -21.13 16.46
C ALA A 277 3.58 -19.67 16.67
N ARG A 278 3.82 -18.93 15.58
CA ARG A 278 4.19 -17.51 15.62
C ARG A 278 3.02 -16.60 15.95
N LEU A 279 1.84 -16.87 15.39
CA LEU A 279 0.63 -16.13 15.75
C LEU A 279 0.32 -16.26 17.24
N LEU A 280 0.53 -17.45 17.83
CA LEU A 280 0.46 -17.63 19.28
C LEU A 280 1.49 -16.80 20.04
N ALA A 281 2.76 -16.82 19.60
CA ALA A 281 3.82 -16.00 20.20
C ALA A 281 3.50 -14.50 20.15
N GLY A 282 2.89 -14.04 19.05
CA GLY A 282 2.43 -12.67 18.84
C GLY A 282 1.09 -12.31 19.49
N GLY A 283 0.44 -13.23 20.21
CA GLY A 283 -0.85 -13.00 20.90
C GLY A 283 -2.11 -13.13 20.02
N ALA A 284 -1.98 -13.46 18.73
CA ALA A 284 -3.09 -13.69 17.80
C ALA A 284 -3.66 -15.11 17.92
N THR A 285 -4.25 -15.42 19.08
CA THR A 285 -4.70 -16.77 19.45
C THR A 285 -5.83 -17.31 18.57
N ALA A 286 -6.77 -16.46 18.13
CA ALA A 286 -7.89 -16.86 17.29
C ALA A 286 -7.45 -17.30 15.88
N ASP A 287 -6.53 -16.55 15.27
CA ASP A 287 -6.00 -16.87 13.93
C ASP A 287 -5.12 -18.12 13.96
N ALA A 288 -4.32 -18.28 15.03
CA ALA A 288 -3.57 -19.50 15.26
C ALA A 288 -4.50 -20.73 15.38
N ALA A 289 -5.56 -20.62 16.20
CA ALA A 289 -6.53 -21.69 16.38
C ALA A 289 -7.19 -22.09 15.04
N ARG A 290 -7.51 -21.11 14.19
CA ARG A 290 -8.10 -21.36 12.87
C ARG A 290 -7.16 -22.08 11.91
N LEU A 291 -5.86 -21.74 11.92
CA LEU A 291 -4.85 -22.45 11.13
C LEU A 291 -4.63 -23.89 11.60
N ILE A 292 -4.64 -24.12 12.92
CA ILE A 292 -4.56 -25.47 13.47
C ILE A 292 -5.81 -26.27 13.12
N GLU A 293 -6.99 -25.67 13.20
CA GLU A 293 -8.25 -26.31 12.81
C GLU A 293 -8.24 -26.75 11.33
N LEU A 294 -7.71 -25.91 10.43
CA LEU A 294 -7.49 -26.26 9.03
C LEU A 294 -6.58 -27.48 8.86
N VAL A 295 -5.50 -27.55 9.63
CA VAL A 295 -4.55 -28.67 9.58
C VAL A 295 -5.18 -29.96 10.14
N LEU A 296 -5.88 -29.88 11.26
CA LEU A 296 -6.56 -31.02 11.86
C LEU A 296 -7.67 -31.55 10.95
N GLY A 297 -8.49 -30.67 10.36
CA GLY A 297 -9.53 -31.07 9.42
C GLY A 297 -8.98 -31.73 8.16
N ASP A 298 -7.91 -31.18 7.57
CA ASP A 298 -7.28 -31.76 6.37
C ASP A 298 -6.66 -33.14 6.64
N LEU A 299 -6.04 -33.34 7.81
CA LEU A 299 -5.25 -34.54 8.11
C LEU A 299 -6.01 -35.64 8.83
N ILE A 300 -6.95 -35.28 9.72
CA ILE A 300 -7.64 -36.23 10.61
C ILE A 300 -9.05 -36.53 10.09
N LEU A 301 -9.70 -35.57 9.41
CA LEU A 301 -11.08 -35.73 8.90
C LEU A 301 -11.13 -35.88 7.38
N ASP A 302 -10.13 -36.57 6.81
CA ASP A 302 -10.05 -36.91 5.38
C ASP A 302 -10.30 -35.73 4.43
N GLY A 303 -9.57 -34.62 4.61
CA GLY A 303 -9.62 -33.49 3.69
C GLY A 303 -10.84 -32.58 3.85
N LYS A 304 -11.44 -32.52 5.05
CA LYS A 304 -12.48 -31.55 5.43
C LYS A 304 -11.86 -30.36 6.19
N PRO A 305 -11.28 -29.36 5.51
CA PRO A 305 -10.70 -28.19 6.15
C PRO A 305 -11.84 -27.34 6.75
N LEU A 306 -11.98 -27.36 8.08
CA LEU A 306 -13.01 -26.67 8.89
C LEU A 306 -14.34 -27.42 9.02
N PRO A 307 -14.38 -28.50 9.81
CA PRO A 307 -15.60 -29.29 10.00
C PRO A 307 -16.70 -28.49 10.71
N SER A 308 -17.92 -28.62 10.20
CA SER A 308 -19.12 -28.13 10.86
C SER A 308 -19.47 -28.95 12.12
N ALA A 309 -20.42 -28.45 12.92
CA ALA A 309 -20.90 -29.17 14.10
C ALA A 309 -21.42 -30.57 13.78
N ALA A 310 -22.15 -30.68 12.67
CA ALA A 310 -22.75 -31.92 12.20
C ALA A 310 -21.65 -32.90 11.78
N GLU A 311 -20.63 -32.44 11.06
CA GLU A 311 -19.51 -33.29 10.62
C GLU A 311 -18.65 -33.77 11.78
N LEU A 312 -18.44 -32.95 12.81
CA LEU A 312 -17.78 -33.39 14.05
C LEU A 312 -18.60 -34.47 14.76
N GLN A 313 -19.92 -34.31 14.82
CA GLN A 313 -20.82 -35.28 15.43
C GLN A 313 -20.87 -36.60 14.65
N GLU A 314 -20.89 -36.54 13.31
CA GLU A 314 -20.79 -37.72 12.43
C GLU A 314 -19.47 -38.47 12.64
N ALA A 315 -18.38 -37.74 12.89
CA ALA A 315 -17.08 -38.33 13.22
C ALA A 315 -16.98 -38.81 14.68
N GLY A 316 -18.04 -38.68 15.50
CA GLY A 316 -18.03 -39.06 16.91
C GLY A 316 -17.24 -38.12 17.83
N ILE A 317 -16.91 -36.91 17.36
CA ILE A 317 -16.07 -35.93 18.06
C ILE A 317 -16.94 -34.83 18.68
N SER A 318 -16.86 -34.65 20.00
CA SER A 318 -17.52 -33.50 20.64
C SER A 318 -16.78 -32.19 20.32
N ARG A 319 -17.51 -31.08 20.21
CA ARG A 319 -16.93 -29.73 20.06
C ARG A 319 -15.90 -29.41 21.13
N ARG A 320 -16.13 -29.85 22.37
CA ARG A 320 -15.21 -29.61 23.50
C ARG A 320 -13.88 -30.32 23.28
N PHE A 321 -13.90 -31.59 22.87
CA PHE A 321 -12.69 -32.34 22.56
C PHE A 321 -11.95 -31.79 21.34
N TRP A 322 -12.69 -31.31 20.33
CA TRP A 322 -12.12 -30.62 19.17
C TRP A 322 -11.39 -29.33 19.55
N SER A 323 -12.01 -28.46 20.34
CA SER A 323 -11.36 -27.23 20.83
C SER A 323 -10.12 -27.53 21.70
N LEU A 324 -10.17 -28.58 22.52
CA LEU A 324 -9.01 -29.03 23.29
C LEU A 324 -7.87 -29.53 22.39
N ALA A 325 -8.19 -30.29 21.34
CA ALA A 325 -7.21 -30.77 20.35
C ALA A 325 -6.52 -29.60 19.64
N ILE A 326 -7.28 -28.57 19.22
CA ILE A 326 -6.72 -27.34 18.65
C ILE A 326 -5.73 -26.71 19.61
N GLY A 327 -6.11 -26.50 20.88
CA GLY A 327 -5.24 -25.91 21.90
C GLY A 327 -3.97 -26.71 22.15
N GLN A 328 -4.06 -28.04 22.21
CA GLN A 328 -2.91 -28.93 22.43
C GLN A 328 -1.90 -28.87 21.28
N VAL A 329 -2.38 -28.91 20.04
CA VAL A 329 -1.51 -28.83 18.86
C VAL A 329 -0.90 -27.44 18.71
N ALA A 330 -1.68 -26.39 18.99
CA ALA A 330 -1.19 -25.01 18.99
C ALA A 330 -0.06 -24.82 20.02
N TRP A 331 -0.27 -25.31 21.24
CA TRP A 331 0.75 -25.26 22.29
C TRP A 331 2.00 -26.07 21.93
N ALA A 332 1.83 -27.28 21.36
CA ALA A 332 2.95 -28.08 20.90
C ALA A 332 3.75 -27.39 19.79
N ALA A 333 3.09 -26.74 18.83
CA ALA A 333 3.76 -26.02 17.76
C ALA A 333 4.60 -24.83 18.27
N HIS A 334 4.10 -24.15 19.31
CA HIS A 334 4.74 -23.01 19.95
C HIS A 334 5.86 -23.39 20.93
N ARG A 335 5.77 -24.54 21.60
CA ARG A 335 6.77 -24.99 22.58
C ARG A 335 8.14 -25.21 21.93
N VAL A 336 9.19 -24.69 22.57
CA VAL A 336 10.60 -24.91 22.23
C VAL A 336 11.19 -25.89 23.27
N GLU A 337 11.70 -27.03 22.81
CA GLU A 337 12.29 -28.06 23.71
C GLU A 337 13.81 -27.94 23.85
N SER A 338 14.48 -27.38 22.83
CA SER A 338 15.93 -27.17 22.80
C SER A 338 16.28 -25.86 22.11
N PRO A 339 17.29 -25.10 22.58
CA PRO A 339 17.79 -23.89 21.92
C PRO A 339 18.26 -24.11 20.48
N ASN A 340 18.68 -25.35 20.15
CA ASN A 340 19.19 -25.74 18.84
C ASN A 340 18.25 -26.74 18.13
N GLU A 341 16.94 -26.66 18.35
CA GLU A 341 15.96 -27.51 17.65
C GLU A 341 16.10 -27.30 16.12
N THR A 342 16.29 -28.38 15.36
CA THR A 342 16.27 -28.33 13.89
C THR A 342 14.85 -28.49 13.34
N TRP A 343 14.62 -28.09 12.10
CA TRP A 343 13.33 -28.31 11.45
C TRP A 343 12.95 -29.79 11.38
N GLY A 344 13.90 -30.69 11.18
CA GLY A 344 13.66 -32.13 11.18
C GLY A 344 13.23 -32.69 12.53
N ALA A 345 13.84 -32.20 13.62
CA ALA A 345 13.44 -32.55 14.98
C ALA A 345 12.02 -32.04 15.28
N TRP A 346 11.75 -30.78 14.95
CA TRP A 346 10.43 -30.18 15.11
C TRP A 346 9.34 -30.90 14.32
N LYS A 347 9.58 -31.21 13.03
CA LYS A 347 8.64 -31.95 12.18
C LYS A 347 8.28 -33.31 12.76
N ARG A 348 9.26 -34.04 13.30
CA ARG A 348 9.04 -35.35 13.90
C ARG A 348 8.10 -35.25 15.11
N ARG A 349 8.34 -34.26 15.97
CA ARG A 349 7.52 -33.96 17.14
C ARG A 349 6.10 -33.56 16.76
N MET A 350 5.93 -32.69 15.77
CA MET A 350 4.60 -32.30 15.29
C MET A 350 3.83 -33.48 14.68
N ARG A 351 4.52 -34.36 13.94
CA ARG A 351 3.92 -35.59 13.41
C ARG A 351 3.44 -36.52 14.53
N GLU A 352 4.24 -36.71 15.57
CA GLU A 352 3.88 -37.52 16.75
C GLU A 352 2.70 -36.91 17.52
N MET A 353 2.71 -35.59 17.71
CA MET A 353 1.61 -34.86 18.35
C MET A 353 0.30 -35.01 17.59
N LEU A 354 0.31 -34.87 16.26
CA LEU A 354 -0.88 -35.04 15.43
C LEU A 354 -1.40 -36.49 15.45
N SER A 355 -0.50 -37.48 15.43
CA SER A 355 -0.86 -38.88 15.57
C SER A 355 -1.53 -39.17 16.91
N CYS A 356 -0.96 -38.68 18.01
CA CYS A 356 -1.54 -38.81 19.35
C CYS A 356 -2.90 -38.11 19.46
N THR A 357 -3.03 -36.93 18.84
CA THR A 357 -4.28 -36.16 18.80
C THR A 357 -5.38 -36.93 18.07
N ALA A 358 -5.09 -37.53 16.92
CA ALA A 358 -6.04 -38.36 16.18
C ALA A 358 -6.55 -39.54 17.04
N SER A 359 -5.63 -40.28 17.68
CA SER A 359 -6.00 -41.40 18.55
C SER A 359 -6.88 -40.97 19.74
N ARG A 360 -6.62 -39.79 20.33
CA ARG A 360 -7.43 -39.22 21.41
C ARG A 360 -8.82 -38.78 20.96
N LEU A 361 -8.96 -38.38 19.70
CA LEU A 361 -10.24 -38.04 19.08
C LEU A 361 -11.02 -39.28 18.63
N GLY A 362 -10.48 -40.49 18.81
CA GLY A 362 -11.12 -41.74 18.39
C GLY A 362 -11.04 -41.99 16.89
N VAL A 363 -10.19 -41.24 16.16
CA VAL A 363 -10.01 -41.37 14.71
C VAL A 363 -8.68 -42.05 14.44
N ALA A 364 -8.69 -43.09 13.61
CA ALA A 364 -7.45 -43.76 13.19
C ALA A 364 -6.60 -42.77 12.36
N PRO A 365 -5.37 -42.42 12.80
CA PRO A 365 -4.55 -41.50 12.02
C PRO A 365 -4.20 -42.11 10.66
N ASN A 366 -4.41 -41.35 9.59
CA ASN A 366 -3.94 -41.75 8.26
C ASN A 366 -2.41 -41.65 8.21
N ALA A 367 -1.73 -42.71 8.65
CA ALA A 367 -0.28 -42.76 8.80
C ALA A 367 0.45 -42.46 7.48
N ARG A 368 -0.14 -42.85 6.33
CA ARG A 368 0.42 -42.58 4.99
C ARG A 368 0.32 -41.10 4.64
N ALA A 369 -0.83 -40.46 4.87
CA ALA A 369 -1.02 -39.03 4.63
C ALA A 369 -0.12 -38.19 5.56
N LEU A 370 -0.06 -38.53 6.86
CA LEU A 370 0.84 -37.87 7.82
C LEU A 370 2.31 -38.00 7.40
N SER A 371 2.74 -39.19 6.97
CA SER A 371 4.13 -39.39 6.53
C SER A 371 4.46 -38.58 5.27
N ALA A 372 3.53 -38.48 4.31
CA ALA A 372 3.71 -37.67 3.11
C ALA A 372 3.79 -36.16 3.42
N ARG A 373 3.00 -35.67 4.37
CA ARG A 373 2.92 -34.26 4.76
C ARG A 373 4.08 -33.79 5.66
N PHE A 374 4.86 -34.73 6.19
CA PHE A 374 6.05 -34.52 7.02
C PHE A 374 7.29 -35.24 6.45
N GLN A 375 7.36 -35.41 5.13
CA GLN A 375 8.49 -36.07 4.49
C GLN A 375 9.82 -35.33 4.75
N ARG A 376 10.93 -36.05 4.57
CA ARG A 376 12.27 -35.45 4.68
C ARG A 376 12.45 -34.37 3.63
N GLU A 377 13.03 -33.24 4.03
CA GLU A 377 13.46 -32.16 3.14
C GLU A 377 14.93 -31.82 3.41
N GLU A 378 15.59 -31.14 2.47
CA GLU A 378 16.99 -30.70 2.61
C GLU A 378 17.21 -29.81 3.84
N LEU A 379 16.17 -29.06 4.24
CA LEU A 379 16.17 -28.11 5.35
C LEU A 379 16.06 -28.77 6.73
N ASP A 380 15.94 -30.09 6.83
CA ASP A 380 15.68 -30.79 8.10
C ASP A 380 16.83 -30.65 9.12
N MET A 381 18.03 -30.39 8.61
CA MET A 381 19.22 -30.17 9.44
C MET A 381 19.40 -28.70 9.82
N ASP A 382 18.65 -27.79 9.20
CA ASP A 382 18.75 -26.36 9.50
C ASP A 382 18.14 -26.06 10.88
N PRO A 383 18.76 -25.13 11.65
CA PRO A 383 18.21 -24.70 12.93
C PRO A 383 16.87 -23.99 12.71
N ARG A 384 15.88 -24.32 13.55
CA ARG A 384 14.59 -23.63 13.58
C ARG A 384 14.76 -22.32 14.36
N PRO A 385 14.42 -21.16 13.78
CA PRO A 385 14.53 -19.89 14.47
C PRO A 385 13.63 -19.82 15.71
N PRO A 386 14.04 -19.10 16.78
CA PRO A 386 13.27 -19.00 18.02
C PRO A 386 11.88 -18.36 17.83
N LEU A 387 10.93 -18.88 18.62
CA LEU A 387 9.56 -18.38 18.87
C LEU A 387 9.54 -16.91 19.23
N ASP A 388 10.25 -16.63 20.32
CA ASP A 388 10.33 -15.34 20.96
C ASP A 388 11.73 -14.78 20.72
N GLY A 389 11.82 -13.85 19.78
CA GLY A 389 13.02 -13.09 19.48
C GLY A 389 12.64 -11.70 19.00
N PRO A 390 13.61 -10.81 18.76
CA PRO A 390 13.37 -9.42 18.33
C PRO A 390 12.43 -9.28 17.10
N GLY A 391 12.22 -10.34 16.32
CA GLY A 391 11.27 -10.38 15.18
C GLY A 391 9.83 -10.77 15.51
N ALA A 392 9.53 -11.37 16.67
CA ALA A 392 8.20 -11.92 16.96
C ALA A 392 7.15 -10.85 17.34
N ARG A 393 7.58 -9.72 17.90
CA ARG A 393 6.73 -8.55 18.19
C ARG A 393 6.68 -7.52 17.05
N ALA A 394 7.48 -7.69 16.00
CA ALA A 394 7.73 -6.65 15.01
C ALA A 394 6.56 -6.42 14.03
N HIS A 395 5.57 -7.32 13.97
CA HIS A 395 4.60 -7.35 12.87
C HIS A 395 3.18 -6.91 13.22
N SER A 396 2.80 -6.77 14.50
CA SER A 396 1.42 -6.41 14.87
C SER A 396 1.12 -4.91 14.75
N MET A 397 2.14 -4.04 14.75
CA MET A 397 2.00 -2.58 14.67
C MET A 397 2.59 -1.96 13.39
N LEU A 398 3.05 -2.80 12.45
CA LEU A 398 3.69 -2.36 11.22
C LEU A 398 2.70 -2.31 10.05
N THR A 399 2.48 -1.12 9.50
CA THR A 399 1.72 -0.92 8.26
C THR A 399 2.67 -0.88 7.06
N THR A 400 2.61 -1.89 6.18
CA THR A 400 3.40 -1.91 4.94
C THR A 400 2.52 -1.58 3.74
N SER A 401 2.79 -0.47 3.06
CA SER A 401 1.90 0.04 2.02
C SER A 401 2.63 0.96 1.02
N THR A 402 1.96 1.38 -0.05
CA THR A 402 2.50 2.42 -0.94
C THR A 402 2.21 3.80 -0.36
N VAL A 403 3.03 4.80 -0.67
CA VAL A 403 2.78 6.18 -0.22
C VAL A 403 1.39 6.68 -0.63
N HIS A 404 0.90 6.26 -1.80
CA HIS A 404 -0.44 6.61 -2.30
C HIS A 404 -1.58 6.08 -1.42
N GLN A 405 -1.39 4.95 -0.74
CA GLN A 405 -2.43 4.31 0.06
C GLN A 405 -2.51 4.84 1.49
N VAL A 406 -1.48 5.53 1.95
CA VAL A 406 -1.42 6.13 3.30
C VAL A 406 -1.71 7.63 3.31
N LYS A 407 -2.18 8.18 2.18
CA LYS A 407 -2.63 9.56 2.13
C LYS A 407 -3.81 9.73 3.10
N GLY A 408 -3.74 10.75 3.95
CA GLY A 408 -4.70 10.99 5.05
C GLY A 408 -4.42 10.22 6.34
N ALA A 409 -3.55 9.20 6.35
CA ALA A 409 -3.14 8.50 7.56
C ALA A 409 -1.98 9.23 8.28
N GLU A 410 -1.68 8.83 9.50
CA GLU A 410 -0.53 9.34 10.27
C GLU A 410 0.05 8.26 11.18
N PHE A 411 1.37 8.30 11.37
CA PHE A 411 2.11 7.30 12.13
C PHE A 411 3.18 7.97 12.98
N ASP A 412 3.51 7.36 14.12
CA ASP A 412 4.57 7.87 15.00
C ASP A 412 5.94 7.74 14.34
N CYS A 413 6.17 6.63 13.64
CA CYS A 413 7.37 6.39 12.83
C CYS A 413 7.00 6.03 11.38
N VAL A 414 7.56 6.73 10.40
CA VAL A 414 7.45 6.39 8.98
C VAL A 414 8.82 6.08 8.40
N THR A 415 8.95 4.95 7.71
CA THR A 415 10.13 4.57 6.95
C THR A 415 9.81 4.56 5.46
N LEU A 416 10.46 5.45 4.69
CA LEU A 416 10.40 5.42 3.23
C LEU A 416 11.53 4.52 2.70
N TYR A 417 11.18 3.40 2.08
CA TYR A 417 12.13 2.45 1.51
C TYR A 417 12.40 2.73 0.02
N VAL A 418 13.66 2.98 -0.31
CA VAL A 418 14.14 3.24 -1.67
C VAL A 418 15.03 2.08 -2.13
N PRO A 419 14.56 1.22 -3.06
CA PRO A 419 15.34 0.08 -3.53
C PRO A 419 16.56 0.50 -4.34
N LYS A 420 17.39 -0.49 -4.72
CA LYS A 420 18.51 -0.28 -5.65
C LYS A 420 18.02 0.40 -6.94
N PRO A 421 18.66 1.50 -7.39
CA PRO A 421 18.26 2.17 -8.62
C PRO A 421 18.49 1.26 -9.84
N GLY A 422 17.63 1.41 -10.84
CA GLY A 422 17.70 0.68 -12.10
C GLY A 422 18.86 1.13 -12.98
N ARG A 423 19.04 0.45 -14.13
CA ARG A 423 20.03 0.87 -15.14
C ARG A 423 19.77 2.32 -15.57
N GLY A 424 20.84 3.12 -15.66
CA GLY A 424 20.77 4.54 -16.03
C GLY A 424 20.32 5.48 -14.91
N GLY A 425 20.27 5.03 -13.65
CA GLY A 425 19.92 5.88 -12.50
C GLY A 425 18.40 6.06 -12.28
N ARG A 426 17.56 5.34 -13.03
CA ARG A 426 16.10 5.36 -12.87
C ARG A 426 15.70 4.88 -11.47
N GLY A 427 14.81 5.60 -10.81
CA GLY A 427 14.38 5.36 -9.42
C GLY A 427 15.35 5.91 -8.37
N CYS A 428 16.36 6.68 -8.76
CA CYS A 428 17.28 7.30 -7.80
C CYS A 428 16.71 8.65 -7.30
N PRO A 429 16.54 8.83 -5.98
CA PRO A 429 16.06 10.09 -5.40
C PRO A 429 16.86 11.33 -5.87
N SER A 430 18.19 11.21 -5.95
CA SER A 430 19.09 12.32 -6.34
C SER A 430 18.87 12.85 -7.76
N THR A 431 18.21 12.08 -8.62
CA THR A 431 17.87 12.48 -9.98
C THR A 431 16.41 12.86 -10.12
N GLU A 432 15.51 12.24 -9.35
CA GLU A 432 14.07 12.31 -9.58
C GLU A 432 13.35 13.32 -8.67
N TRP A 433 13.86 13.62 -7.48
CA TRP A 433 13.19 14.52 -6.53
C TRP A 433 13.44 16.01 -6.80
N TRP A 434 14.42 16.37 -7.61
CA TRP A 434 14.75 17.78 -7.92
C TRP A 434 14.74 18.10 -9.42
N SER A 435 14.17 17.21 -10.23
CA SER A 435 14.02 17.39 -11.67
C SER A 435 12.70 18.08 -12.00
N GLN A 436 12.71 18.96 -13.00
CA GLN A 436 11.51 19.66 -13.46
C GLN A 436 10.60 18.75 -14.30
N GLY A 437 9.28 18.99 -14.27
CA GLY A 437 8.27 18.29 -15.09
C GLY A 437 7.61 17.10 -14.40
N ALA A 438 7.30 16.02 -15.14
CA ALA A 438 6.64 14.80 -14.63
C ALA A 438 7.40 14.08 -13.50
N SER A 439 8.65 14.46 -13.26
CA SER A 439 9.45 13.99 -12.13
C SER A 439 9.13 14.71 -10.81
N ALA A 440 8.40 15.84 -10.86
CA ALA A 440 7.91 16.53 -9.66
C ALA A 440 6.93 15.65 -8.85
N GLU A 441 6.31 14.63 -9.45
CA GLU A 441 5.51 13.64 -8.73
C GLU A 441 6.37 12.88 -7.71
N GLU A 442 7.60 12.48 -8.06
CA GLU A 442 8.47 11.74 -7.14
C GLU A 442 8.88 12.59 -5.94
N GLN A 443 9.11 13.90 -6.16
CA GLN A 443 9.32 14.85 -5.08
C GLN A 443 8.11 14.92 -4.14
N ARG A 444 6.89 15.05 -4.69
CA ARG A 444 5.64 15.08 -3.92
C ARG A 444 5.37 13.77 -3.18
N ILE A 445 5.75 12.63 -3.74
CA ILE A 445 5.68 11.33 -3.05
C ILE A 445 6.60 11.33 -1.83
N ALA A 446 7.83 11.82 -1.95
CA ALA A 446 8.75 11.94 -0.82
C ALA A 446 8.20 12.90 0.25
N TYR A 447 7.64 14.05 -0.17
CA TYR A 447 6.96 15.00 0.70
C TYR A 447 5.78 14.36 1.46
N VAL A 448 4.91 13.62 0.77
CA VAL A 448 3.77 12.94 1.39
C VAL A 448 4.28 11.93 2.42
N ALA A 449 5.29 11.12 2.09
CA ALA A 449 5.87 10.15 3.02
C ALA A 449 6.44 10.84 4.29
N ALA A 450 7.20 11.93 4.15
CA ALA A 450 7.73 12.69 5.28
C ALA A 450 6.60 13.30 6.13
N SER A 451 5.60 13.91 5.50
CA SER A 451 4.47 14.56 6.18
C SER A 451 3.48 13.58 6.85
N ARG A 452 3.65 12.26 6.70
CA ARG A 452 2.89 11.26 7.45
C ARG A 452 3.50 10.91 8.82
N ALA A 453 4.77 11.26 9.04
CA ALA A 453 5.47 10.99 10.29
C ALA A 453 5.15 12.05 11.36
N ARG A 454 4.85 11.61 12.58
CA ARG A 454 4.72 12.50 13.74
C ARG A 454 6.06 12.77 14.41
N ASN A 455 6.77 11.72 14.82
CA ASN A 455 7.95 11.82 15.69
C ASN A 455 9.25 11.40 15.00
N THR A 456 9.22 10.32 14.21
CA THR A 456 10.41 9.77 13.54
C THR A 456 10.14 9.57 12.05
N PHE A 457 10.99 10.14 11.20
CA PHE A 457 11.04 9.84 9.78
C PHE A 457 12.37 9.14 9.44
N VAL A 458 12.28 7.96 8.83
CA VAL A 458 13.46 7.18 8.40
C VAL A 458 13.47 7.11 6.88
N LEU A 459 14.50 7.67 6.26
CA LEU A 459 14.77 7.53 4.84
C LEU A 459 15.72 6.36 4.62
N CYS A 460 15.18 5.21 4.21
CA CYS A 460 15.95 4.01 3.97
C CYS A 460 16.41 3.95 2.51
N LEU A 461 17.71 4.09 2.26
CA LEU A 461 18.30 4.26 0.94
C LEU A 461 19.25 3.12 0.60
N HIS A 462 19.19 2.65 -0.65
CA HIS A 462 20.28 1.85 -1.18
C HIS A 462 21.59 2.67 -1.26
N ARG A 463 22.75 2.04 -1.01
CA ARG A 463 24.08 2.70 -1.01
C ARG A 463 24.35 3.58 -2.22
N GLN A 464 23.98 3.12 -3.42
CA GLN A 464 24.14 3.90 -4.66
C GLN A 464 23.34 5.21 -4.63
N SER A 465 22.11 5.16 -4.11
CA SER A 465 21.24 6.34 -3.97
C SER A 465 21.78 7.30 -2.91
N TYR A 466 22.30 6.77 -1.79
CA TYR A 466 22.94 7.58 -0.74
C TYR A 466 24.17 8.33 -1.28
N ASN A 467 25.09 7.64 -1.94
CA ASN A 467 26.30 8.26 -2.50
C ASN A 467 25.95 9.35 -3.52
N ALA A 468 24.97 9.09 -4.39
CA ALA A 468 24.53 10.07 -5.38
C ALA A 468 23.85 11.30 -4.74
N LEU A 469 23.07 11.12 -3.65
CA LEU A 469 22.52 12.23 -2.87
C LEU A 469 23.63 13.04 -2.19
N ARG A 470 24.68 12.39 -1.71
CA ARG A 470 25.81 13.06 -1.04
C ARG A 470 26.56 14.00 -1.99
N GLU A 471 26.70 13.61 -3.23
CA GLU A 471 27.35 14.44 -4.26
C GLU A 471 26.46 15.59 -4.73
N ARG A 472 25.15 15.36 -4.88
CA ARG A 472 24.24 16.30 -5.55
C ARG A 472 23.43 17.19 -4.61
N GLN A 473 23.12 16.71 -3.41
CA GLN A 473 22.22 17.34 -2.44
C GLN A 473 22.75 17.24 -1.00
N PRO A 474 23.98 17.73 -0.72
CA PRO A 474 24.59 17.63 0.61
C PRO A 474 23.78 18.36 1.70
N ASN A 475 23.18 19.51 1.36
CA ASN A 475 22.34 20.29 2.28
C ASN A 475 21.05 19.57 2.69
N PHE A 476 20.54 18.68 1.83
CA PHE A 476 19.39 17.86 2.18
C PHE A 476 19.81 16.74 3.14
N LEU A 477 20.95 16.09 2.89
CA LEU A 477 21.47 15.04 3.76
C LEU A 477 21.83 15.56 5.15
N SER A 478 22.29 16.80 5.28
CA SER A 478 22.62 17.40 6.58
C SER A 478 21.41 17.56 7.50
N LEU A 479 20.18 17.36 7.01
CA LEU A 479 18.97 17.34 7.84
C LEU A 479 18.78 16.03 8.60
N PHE A 480 19.56 14.99 8.30
CA PHE A 480 19.36 13.63 8.81
C PHE A 480 20.54 13.13 9.65
N GLU A 481 20.22 12.29 10.63
CA GLU A 481 21.19 11.43 11.33
C GLU A 481 21.48 10.19 10.48
N VAL A 482 22.73 9.88 10.16
CA VAL A 482 23.08 8.74 9.28
C VAL A 482 23.42 7.48 10.11
N HIS A 483 22.79 6.35 9.77
CA HIS A 483 23.00 5.05 10.40
C HIS A 483 23.19 3.92 9.36
N GLY A 484 24.12 2.97 9.63
CA GLY A 484 24.36 1.78 8.79
C GLY A 484 25.82 1.29 8.77
N ALA A 485 26.07 0.11 8.17
CA ALA A 485 27.36 -0.62 8.19
C ALA A 485 28.54 0.06 7.47
N ALA A 486 28.36 1.27 6.92
CA ALA A 486 29.48 2.14 6.59
C ALA A 486 29.08 3.61 6.75
N ALA A 487 28.65 3.98 7.96
CA ALA A 487 29.04 5.29 8.46
C ALA A 487 30.56 5.23 8.62
N GLU A 488 31.31 6.14 8.01
CA GLU A 488 32.74 6.23 8.33
C GLU A 488 32.90 6.45 9.85
N PRO A 489 34.04 6.09 10.48
CA PRO A 489 34.23 6.13 11.94
C PRO A 489 34.01 7.49 12.66
N GLY A 490 33.51 8.52 11.97
CA GLY A 490 33.11 9.82 12.54
C GLY A 490 31.72 10.34 12.14
N GLU A 491 30.89 9.54 11.46
CA GLU A 491 29.52 9.95 11.03
C GLU A 491 28.39 9.32 11.86
N SER A 492 28.65 8.22 12.56
CA SER A 492 27.67 7.61 13.47
C SER A 492 27.42 8.56 14.66
N GLY A 493 26.30 9.30 14.65
CA GLY A 493 25.90 10.14 15.78
C GLY A 493 26.21 11.64 15.65
N ARG A 494 26.51 12.17 14.45
CA ARG A 494 26.52 13.62 14.26
C ARG A 494 25.10 14.16 14.37
N ASN A 495 24.85 14.96 15.41
CA ASN A 495 23.67 15.81 15.46
C ASN A 495 23.72 16.81 14.28
N PRO A 496 22.64 16.97 13.50
CA PRO A 496 22.56 18.04 12.51
C PRO A 496 22.69 19.40 13.21
N VAL A 497 23.44 20.30 12.58
CA VAL A 497 23.71 21.68 13.04
C VAL A 497 22.44 22.52 12.95
#